data_AF-X1JX24-F1
#
_entry.id   AF-X1JX24-F1
#
_cell.length_a   1.000
_cell.length_b   1.000
_cell.length_c   1.000
_cell.angle_alpha   90.00
_cell.angle_beta   90.00
_cell.angle_gamma   90.00
#
_symmetry.space_group_name_H-M   'P 1'
#
loop_
_entity.id
_entity.type
_entity.pdbx_description
1 polymer ?
#
loop_
_entity_poly.entity_id
_entity_poly.type
_entity_poly.pdbx_seq_one_letter_code
_entity_poly.pdbx_strand_id
1 'polypeptide(L)' 'TDFITVPEDITIGQVLRILREKAREIDFIQYIYVVDKVSRLKGTILLKDLLTTSPKRKANKVM' A
#
# COMPACT_ATOMS: atom_id res chain seq x y z
N THR A 1 11.89 -8.89 8.61
CA THR A 1 11.63 -8.28 7.29
C THR A 1 10.27 -7.65 7.35
N ASP A 2 10.21 -6.34 7.45
CA ASP A 2 8.93 -5.63 7.58
C ASP A 2 8.33 -5.42 6.20
N PHE A 3 7.08 -5.84 6.06
CA PHE A 3 6.30 -5.65 4.85
C PHE A 3 4.94 -5.09 5.24
N ILE A 4 4.45 -4.14 4.44
CA ILE A 4 3.12 -3.58 4.65
C ILE A 4 2.17 -4.26 3.68
N THR A 5 1.15 -4.91 4.25
CA THR A 5 0.01 -5.43 3.52
C THR A 5 -1.18 -4.48 3.66
N VAL A 6 -1.93 -4.30 2.57
CA VAL A 6 -3.16 -3.52 2.55
C VAL A 6 -4.24 -4.25 1.76
N PRO A 7 -5.53 -4.09 2.12
CA PRO A 7 -6.60 -4.73 1.38
C PRO A 7 -6.81 -4.08 0.01
N GLU A 8 -7.27 -4.85 -0.99
CA GLU A 8 -7.37 -4.40 -2.38
C GLU A 8 -8.32 -3.23 -2.64
N ASP A 9 -9.29 -3.02 -1.76
CA ASP A 9 -10.31 -1.98 -1.84
C ASP A 9 -9.92 -0.66 -1.13
N ILE A 10 -8.77 -0.64 -0.45
CA ILE A 10 -8.23 0.55 0.21
C ILE A 10 -7.93 1.66 -0.81
N THR A 11 -8.11 2.91 -0.40
CA THR A 11 -7.70 4.06 -1.22
C THR A 11 -6.22 4.39 -1.03
N ILE A 12 -5.58 4.92 -2.07
CA ILE A 12 -4.16 5.33 -2.03
C ILE A 12 -3.91 6.34 -0.90
N GLY A 13 -4.86 7.26 -0.64
CA GLY A 13 -4.77 8.19 0.48
C GLY A 13 -4.74 7.52 1.85
N GLN A 14 -5.50 6.44 2.04
CA GLN A 14 -5.47 5.64 3.26
C GLN A 14 -4.15 4.86 3.39
N VAL A 15 -3.62 4.31 2.30
CA VAL A 15 -2.31 3.65 2.28
C VAL A 15 -1.21 4.63 2.71
N LEU A 16 -1.20 5.83 2.14
CA LEU A 16 -0.25 6.89 2.52
C LEU A 16 -0.36 7.29 4.00
N ARG A 17 -1.56 7.25 4.59
CA ARG A 17 -1.74 7.51 6.03
C ARG A 17 -1.11 6.41 6.89
N ILE A 18 -1.39 5.14 6.57
CA ILE A 18 -0.79 3.99 7.25
C ILE A 18 0.74 4.03 7.14
N LEU A 19 1.26 4.39 5.96
CA LEU A 19 2.69 4.55 5.75
C LEU A 19 3.30 5.62 6.64
N ARG A 20 2.65 6.78 6.80
CA ARG A 20 3.15 7.86 7.67
C ARG A 20 3.19 7.45 9.15
N GLU A 21 2.22 6.66 9.59
CA GLU A 21 2.17 6.15 10.97
C GLU A 21 3.30 5.14 11.21
N LYS A 22 3.52 4.23 10.25
CA LYS A 22 4.53 3.17 10.35
C LYS A 22 5.96 3.61 9.98
N ALA A 23 6.12 4.74 9.29
CA ALA A 23 7.44 5.22 8.84
C ALA A 23 8.40 5.53 10.00
N ARG A 24 7.92 5.66 11.23
CA ARG A 24 8.77 5.83 12.42
C ARG A 24 9.42 4.53 12.90
N GLU A 25 8.89 3.38 12.48
CA GLU A 25 9.27 2.05 12.95
C GLU A 25 9.94 1.23 11.85
N ILE A 26 9.96 1.72 10.60
CA ILE A 26 10.44 0.98 9.43
C ILE A 26 11.60 1.73 8.80
N ASP A 27 12.76 1.07 8.73
CA ASP A 27 13.98 1.63 8.14
C ASP A 27 13.89 1.82 6.62
N PHE A 28 13.23 0.91 5.90
CA PHE A 28 13.13 0.96 4.45
C PHE A 28 11.86 0.28 3.92
N ILE A 29 11.16 0.94 3.00
CA ILE A 29 10.00 0.37 2.30
C ILE A 29 9.98 0.77 0.83
N GLN A 30 9.90 -0.24 -0.04
CA GLN A 30 9.85 -0.06 -1.50
C GLN A 30 8.53 -0.54 -2.11
N TYR A 31 7.94 -1.57 -1.50
CA TYR A 31 6.75 -2.23 -2.00
C TYR A 31 5.68 -2.31 -0.92
N ILE A 32 4.44 -2.10 -1.35
CA ILE A 32 3.25 -2.34 -0.56
C ILE A 32 2.56 -3.55 -1.18
N TYR A 33 2.28 -4.56 -0.37
CA TYR A 33 1.63 -5.78 -0.80
C TYR A 33 0.12 -5.61 -0.70
N VAL A 34 -0.59 -5.96 -1.76
CA VAL A 34 -2.04 -5.86 -1.77
C VAL A 34 -2.63 -7.26 -1.65
N VAL A 35 -3.54 -7.44 -0.69
CA VAL A 35 -4.14 -8.74 -0.38
C VAL A 35 -5.66 -8.71 -0.55
N ASP A 36 -6.24 -9.88 -0.82
CA ASP A 36 -7.69 -10.07 -0.81
C ASP A 36 -8.25 -10.26 0.61
N LYS A 37 -9.56 -10.47 0.71
CA LYS A 37 -10.29 -10.70 1.97
C LYS A 37 -9.83 -11.94 2.75
N VAL A 38 -9.12 -12.86 2.10
CA VAL A 38 -8.61 -14.09 2.68
C VAL A 38 -7.08 -14.02 2.86
N SER A 39 -6.52 -12.80 2.82
CA SER A 39 -5.09 -12.49 2.96
C SER A 39 -4.18 -13.13 1.91
N ARG A 40 -4.70 -13.41 0.71
CA ARG A 40 -3.88 -13.89 -0.41
C ARG A 40 -3.30 -12.70 -1.17
N LEU A 41 -2.02 -12.80 -1.53
CA LEU A 41 -1.34 -11.77 -2.32
C LEU A 41 -1.99 -11.63 -3.70
N LYS A 42 -2.45 -10.42 -4.02
CA LYS A 42 -3.07 -10.06 -5.31
C LYS A 42 -2.13 -9.27 -6.21
N GLY A 43 -1.23 -8.50 -5.63
CA GLY A 43 -0.27 -7.68 -6.36
C GLY A 43 0.59 -6.84 -5.44
N THR A 44 1.44 -6.01 -6.03
CA THR A 44 2.29 -5.07 -5.31
C THR A 44 2.16 -3.68 -5.90
N ILE A 45 2.35 -2.66 -5.06
CA ILE A 45 2.41 -1.26 -5.49
C ILE A 45 3.77 -0.70 -5.07
N LEU A 46 4.46 -0.04 -6.00
CA LEU A 46 5.70 0.66 -5.70
C LEU A 46 5.39 1.93 -4.93
N LEU A 47 6.24 2.28 -3.96
CA LEU A 47 6.06 3.52 -3.19
C LEU A 47 5.97 4.76 -4.09
N LYS A 48 6.76 4.82 -5.18
CA LYS A 48 6.71 5.93 -6.14
C LYS A 48 5.32 6.11 -6.78
N ASP A 49 4.58 5.02 -7.01
CA ASP A 49 3.28 5.06 -7.67
C ASP A 49 2.21 5.61 -6.73
N LEU A 50 2.39 5.42 -5.42
CA LEU A 50 1.53 6.03 -4.39
C LEU A 50 1.65 7.57 -4.39
N LEU A 51 2.82 8.10 -4.77
CA LEU A 51 3.07 9.55 -4.79
C LEU A 51 2.53 10.22 -6.06
N THR A 52 2.42 9.49 -7.17
CA THR A 52 1.94 9.99 -8.46
C THR A 52 0.46 9.69 -8.70
N THR A 53 -0.16 8.83 -7.89
CA THR A 53 -1.56 8.43 -8.05
C THR A 53 -2.51 9.27 -7.22
N SER A 54 -3.71 9.54 -7.76
CA SER A 54 -4.79 10.19 -7.02
C SER A 54 -5.12 9.46 -5.71
N PRO A 55 -5.18 10.17 -4.57
CA PRO A 55 -5.52 9.58 -3.26
C PRO A 55 -6.88 8.88 -3.21
N LYS A 56 -7.80 9.21 -4.11
CA LYS A 56 -9.15 8.62 -4.19
C LYS A 56 -9.19 7.30 -4.94
N ARG A 57 -8.14 6.95 -5.70
CA ARG A 57 -8.06 5.70 -6.45
C ARG A 57 -7.88 4.53 -5.47
N LYS A 58 -8.43 3.37 -5.81
CA LYS A 58 -8.27 2.14 -5.02
C LYS A 58 -6.99 1.39 -5.39
N ALA A 59 -6.41 0.66 -4.45
CA ALA A 59 -5.19 -0.13 -4.65
C ALA A 59 -5.33 -1.13 -5.81
N ASN A 60 -6.48 -1.81 -5.93
CA ASN A 60 -6.79 -2.72 -7.04
C ASN A 60 -6.89 -2.06 -8.43
N LYS A 61 -6.84 -0.73 -8.53
CA LYS A 61 -6.78 -0.01 -9.81
C LYS A 61 -5.39 0.53 -10.12
N VAL A 62 -4.42 0.31 -9.24
CA VAL A 62 -3.05 0.84 -9.36
C VAL A 62 -2.05 -0.30 -9.50
N MET A 63 -2.29 -1.42 -8.81
CA MET A 63 -1.57 -2.68 -9.03
C MET A 63 -1.61 -3.13 -10.49
#